data_AF-A0AA37LUH0-F1
#
_entry.id   AF-A0AA37LUH0-F1
#
_cell.length_a   1.000
_cell.length_b   1.000
_cell.length_c   1.000
_cell.angle_alpha   90.00
_cell.angle_beta   90.00
_cell.angle_gamma   90.00
#
_symmetry.space_group_name_H-M   'P 1'
#
loop_
_entity.id
_entity.type
_entity.pdbx_description
1 polymer ?
#
loop_
_entity_poly.entity_id
_entity_poly.type
_entity_poly.pdbx_seq_one_letter_code
_entity_poly.pdbx_strand_id
1 'polypeptide(L)'
;MKIGTLDEDGLDLIYTLGTSNKVNNATGWKIPEKFKRSMEAAHESIDDRNRTDMAATLSRIFDDYKNYGKRQTLIILTDGMWQGSNLLHDVEDTIIQFIRKLKPKLDRLESRWFSIQFVSFGNCKEALERLERLDNKLETA
;
A
#
# COMPACT_ATOMS: atom_id res chain seq x y z
N MET A 1 -5.23 10.03 -17.40
CA MET A 1 -3.99 9.28 -17.10
C MET A 1 -3.89 8.11 -18.09
N LYS A 2 -2.92 8.11 -19.02
CA LYS A 2 -2.74 7.02 -20.01
C LYS A 2 -1.81 5.96 -19.42
N ILE A 3 -2.38 4.93 -18.79
CA ILE A 3 -1.63 3.93 -18.01
C ILE A 3 -0.94 2.87 -18.88
N GLY A 4 -1.48 2.57 -20.07
CA GLY A 4 -1.09 1.38 -20.85
C GLY A 4 0.30 1.39 -21.52
N THR A 5 1.09 2.45 -21.37
CA THR A 5 2.50 2.53 -21.84
C THR A 5 3.47 2.98 -20.76
N LEU A 6 3.01 3.22 -19.53
CA LEU A 6 3.83 3.88 -18.48
C LEU A 6 4.54 2.90 -17.54
N ASP A 7 4.11 1.64 -17.48
CA ASP A 7 4.72 0.66 -16.58
C ASP A 7 4.96 -0.67 -17.31
N GLU A 8 6.16 -0.79 -17.90
CA GLU A 8 6.63 -2.02 -18.56
C GLU A 8 6.82 -3.17 -17.56
N ASP A 9 7.03 -2.82 -16.28
CA ASP A 9 7.26 -3.77 -15.19
C ASP A 9 5.95 -4.28 -14.57
N GLY A 10 4.82 -3.68 -14.96
CA GLY A 10 3.47 -4.10 -14.60
C GLY A 10 2.96 -3.46 -13.31
N LEU A 11 1.63 -3.35 -13.22
CA LEU A 11 0.94 -2.82 -12.05
C LEU A 11 0.25 -3.92 -11.26
N ASP A 12 0.38 -3.81 -9.94
CA ASP A 12 -0.31 -4.66 -8.98
C ASP A 12 -1.47 -3.89 -8.35
N LEU A 13 -2.56 -4.61 -8.03
CA LEU A 13 -3.70 -4.09 -7.28
C LEU A 13 -3.97 -5.01 -6.10
N ILE A 14 -3.78 -4.48 -4.90
CA ILE A 14 -3.91 -5.20 -3.64
C ILE A 14 -4.99 -4.52 -2.82
N TYR A 15 -5.78 -5.32 -2.11
CA TYR A 15 -6.84 -4.85 -1.22
C TYR A 15 -6.51 -5.21 0.21
N THR A 16 -6.97 -4.38 1.15
CA THR A 16 -6.97 -4.69 2.59
C THR A 16 -8.04 -5.72 2.94
N LEU A 17 -9.15 -5.73 2.19
CA LEU A 17 -10.29 -6.66 2.32
C LEU A 17 -10.62 -7.27 0.94
N GLY A 18 -11.15 -8.49 0.88
CA GLY A 18 -11.43 -9.15 -0.42
C GLY A 18 -10.16 -9.57 -1.18
N THR A 19 -9.11 -9.95 -0.45
CA THR A 19 -7.74 -10.17 -0.97
C THR A 19 -7.63 -11.24 -2.08
N SER A 20 -8.63 -12.10 -2.24
CA SER A 20 -8.72 -13.09 -3.33
C SER A 20 -8.82 -12.47 -4.72
N ASN A 21 -9.25 -11.20 -4.80
CA ASN A 21 -9.47 -10.50 -6.06
C ASN A 21 -8.26 -9.71 -6.53
N LYS A 22 -7.10 -9.82 -5.87
CA LYS A 22 -5.89 -9.05 -6.22
C LYS A 22 -5.47 -9.27 -7.68
N VAL A 23 -4.92 -8.22 -8.29
CA VAL A 23 -4.30 -8.29 -9.62
C VAL A 23 -2.79 -8.21 -9.44
N ASN A 24 -2.05 -9.08 -10.11
CA ASN A 24 -0.58 -9.00 -10.11
C ASN A 24 -0.06 -8.89 -11.56
N ASN A 25 1.02 -8.14 -11.73
CA ASN A 25 1.77 -7.93 -12.97
C ASN A 25 0.86 -7.60 -14.17
N ALA A 26 -0.08 -6.67 -13.98
CA ALA A 26 -0.96 -6.23 -15.06
C ALA A 26 -0.19 -5.28 -15.97
N THR A 27 -0.05 -5.67 -17.23
CA THR A 27 0.65 -4.89 -18.26
C THR A 27 -0.29 -4.51 -19.42
N GLY A 28 0.09 -3.46 -20.14
CA GLY A 28 -0.54 -3.02 -21.39
C GLY A 28 -1.91 -2.36 -21.23
N TRP A 29 -2.62 -2.22 -22.35
CA TRP A 29 -3.85 -1.41 -22.44
C TRP A 29 -5.06 -1.97 -21.67
N LYS A 30 -5.02 -3.25 -21.26
CA LYS A 30 -6.11 -3.90 -20.53
C LYS A 30 -6.08 -3.68 -19.02
N ILE A 31 -5.06 -2.98 -18.48
CA ILE A 31 -4.96 -2.68 -17.05
C ILE A 31 -6.25 -2.04 -16.50
N PRO A 32 -6.84 -1.00 -17.12
CA PRO A 32 -8.04 -0.36 -16.56
C PRO A 32 -9.23 -1.31 -16.46
N GLU A 33 -9.42 -2.18 -17.46
CA GLU A 33 -10.49 -3.17 -17.46
C GLU A 33 -10.27 -4.24 -16.38
N LYS A 34 -9.03 -4.77 -16.27
CA LYS A 34 -8.67 -5.74 -15.23
C LYS A 34 -8.89 -5.18 -13.83
N PHE A 35 -8.44 -3.94 -13.60
CA PHE A 35 -8.57 -3.26 -12.31
C PHE A 35 -10.04 -3.01 -11.99
N LYS A 36 -10.84 -2.54 -12.97
CA LYS A 36 -12.28 -2.32 -12.77
C LYS A 36 -12.99 -3.59 -12.34
N ARG A 37 -12.81 -4.69 -13.08
CA ARG A 37 -13.44 -5.99 -12.75
C ARG A 37 -13.00 -6.51 -11.39
N SER A 38 -11.71 -6.37 -11.07
CA SER A 38 -11.15 -6.77 -9.79
C SER A 38 -11.75 -5.95 -8.63
N MET A 39 -11.93 -4.64 -8.80
CA MET A 39 -12.56 -3.77 -7.80
C MET A 39 -14.04 -4.11 -7.59
N GLU A 40 -14.78 -4.38 -8.66
CA GLU A 40 -16.19 -4.82 -8.59
C GLU A 40 -16.31 -6.14 -7.81
N ALA A 41 -15.50 -7.14 -8.16
CA ALA A 41 -15.49 -8.43 -7.47
C ALA A 41 -15.02 -8.33 -6.00
N ALA A 42 -14.05 -7.46 -5.72
CA ALA A 42 -13.62 -7.18 -4.35
C ALA A 42 -14.77 -6.57 -3.54
N HIS A 43 -15.46 -5.57 -4.10
CA HIS A 43 -16.58 -4.90 -3.44
C HIS A 43 -17.70 -5.89 -3.06
N GLU A 44 -18.09 -6.78 -3.97
CA GLU A 44 -19.10 -7.81 -3.71
C GLU A 44 -18.71 -8.80 -2.59
N SER A 45 -17.41 -8.97 -2.34
CA SER A 45 -16.89 -9.89 -1.33
C SER A 45 -16.68 -9.25 0.06
N ILE A 46 -16.86 -7.94 0.20
CA ILE A 46 -16.63 -7.23 1.46
C ILE A 46 -17.88 -7.33 2.35
N ASP A 47 -17.69 -7.83 3.57
CA ASP A 47 -18.66 -7.71 4.66
C ASP A 47 -18.40 -6.39 5.42
N ASP A 48 -19.44 -5.58 5.64
CA ASP A 48 -19.38 -4.29 6.36
C ASP A 48 -18.88 -4.41 7.81
N ARG A 49 -18.93 -5.61 8.38
CA ARG A 49 -18.36 -5.92 9.70
C ARG A 49 -16.85 -6.03 9.69
N ASN A 50 -16.25 -6.23 8.51
CA ASN A 50 -14.81 -6.31 8.37
C ASN A 50 -14.18 -4.96 8.71
N ARG A 51 -13.08 -5.02 9.43
CA ARG A 51 -12.28 -3.85 9.79
C ARG A 51 -10.94 -3.92 9.06
N THR A 52 -10.53 -2.80 8.48
CA THR A 52 -9.25 -2.69 7.78
C THR A 52 -8.10 -2.87 8.77
N ASP A 53 -7.31 -3.93 8.60
CA ASP A 53 -6.01 -4.10 9.24
C ASP A 53 -4.91 -3.68 8.26
N MET A 54 -4.50 -2.41 8.38
CA MET A 54 -3.49 -1.83 7.50
C MET A 54 -2.10 -2.33 7.85
N ALA A 55 -1.80 -2.56 9.14
CA ALA A 55 -0.51 -3.07 9.58
C ALA A 55 -0.23 -4.46 8.99
N ALA A 56 -1.17 -5.39 9.09
CA ALA A 56 -1.02 -6.72 8.50
C ALA A 56 -0.94 -6.66 6.96
N THR A 57 -1.72 -5.79 6.33
CA THR A 57 -1.69 -5.59 4.88
C THR A 57 -0.32 -5.10 4.41
N LEU A 58 0.22 -4.06 5.06
CA LEU A 58 1.54 -3.52 4.74
C LEU A 58 2.64 -4.53 5.00
N SER A 59 2.57 -5.28 6.10
CA SER A 59 3.55 -6.33 6.41
C SER A 59 3.63 -7.36 5.29
N ARG A 60 2.49 -7.84 4.78
CA ARG A 60 2.42 -8.75 3.62
C ARG A 60 3.01 -8.13 2.35
N ILE A 61 2.65 -6.88 2.05
CA ILE A 61 3.18 -6.17 0.88
C ILE A 61 4.71 -6.08 1.01
N PHE A 62 5.23 -5.60 2.13
CA PHE A 62 6.67 -5.47 2.35
C PHE A 62 7.42 -6.81 2.29
N ASP A 63 6.76 -7.92 2.63
CA ASP A 63 7.33 -9.26 2.47
C ASP A 63 7.41 -9.71 1.01
N ASP A 64 6.40 -9.37 0.20
CA ASP A 64 6.33 -9.69 -1.24
C ASP A 64 7.30 -8.78 -2.06
N TYR A 65 7.42 -7.50 -1.71
CA TYR A 65 8.24 -6.51 -2.42
C TYR A 65 9.67 -6.44 -1.90
N LYS A 66 10.39 -7.57 -1.92
CA LYS A 66 11.84 -7.64 -1.65
C LYS A 66 12.69 -7.62 -2.93
N ASN A 67 12.09 -7.35 -4.08
CA ASN A 67 12.84 -7.27 -5.34
C ASN A 67 13.60 -5.94 -5.47
N TYR A 68 14.77 -5.92 -4.84
CA TYR A 68 15.71 -4.81 -4.73
C TYR A 68 16.28 -4.26 -6.05
N GLY A 69 15.98 -4.88 -7.19
CA GLY A 69 16.54 -4.51 -8.49
C GLY A 69 15.82 -3.37 -9.22
N LYS A 70 14.64 -2.92 -8.76
CA LYS A 70 13.80 -1.95 -9.49
C LYS A 70 13.13 -0.95 -8.56
N ARG A 71 13.00 0.31 -8.98
CA ARG A 71 12.27 1.33 -8.22
C ARG A 71 10.80 0.97 -8.13
N GLN A 72 10.22 1.15 -6.95
CA GLN A 72 8.85 0.77 -6.65
C GLN A 72 8.14 1.91 -5.92
N THR A 73 6.86 2.07 -6.21
CA THR A 73 5.99 3.02 -5.50
C THR A 73 4.73 2.31 -5.08
N LEU A 74 4.47 2.30 -3.77
CA LEU A 74 3.23 1.83 -3.19
C LEU A 74 2.29 3.03 -3.00
N ILE A 75 1.18 3.04 -3.74
CA ILE A 75 0.13 4.06 -3.59
C ILE A 75 -1.03 3.43 -2.81
N ILE A 76 -1.36 4.03 -1.68
CA ILE A 76 -2.39 3.54 -0.75
C ILE A 76 -3.58 4.49 -0.82
N LEU A 77 -4.70 3.99 -1.32
CA LEU A 77 -5.98 4.71 -1.33
C LEU A 77 -6.73 4.36 -0.04
N THR A 78 -7.00 5.33 0.82
CA THR A 78 -7.50 5.05 2.17
C THR A 78 -8.31 6.21 2.74
N ASP A 79 -9.26 5.94 3.64
CA ASP A 79 -9.90 6.96 4.48
C ASP A 79 -9.14 7.19 5.81
N GLY A 80 -8.15 6.34 6.09
CA GLY A 80 -7.30 6.37 7.29
C GLY A 80 -7.93 5.68 8.50
N MET A 81 -9.11 5.05 8.34
CA MET A 81 -9.82 4.32 9.37
C MET A 81 -9.39 2.84 9.38
N TRP A 82 -8.38 2.54 10.20
CA TRP A 82 -7.79 1.20 10.28
C TRP A 82 -8.19 0.48 11.56
N GLN A 83 -9.49 0.27 11.76
CA GLN A 83 -10.03 -0.29 13.01
C GLN A 83 -9.66 -1.76 13.26
N GLY A 84 -9.07 -2.46 12.29
CA GLY A 84 -8.51 -3.81 12.47
C GLY A 84 -7.07 -3.78 13.00
N SER A 85 -6.42 -2.63 12.88
CA SER A 85 -5.10 -2.34 13.43
C SER A 85 -5.26 -1.93 14.89
N ASN A 86 -5.14 -2.91 15.78
CA ASN A 86 -5.58 -2.82 17.17
C ASN A 86 -4.59 -2.10 18.10
N LEU A 87 -3.38 -1.77 17.65
CA LEU A 87 -2.38 -1.05 18.45
C LEU A 87 -2.26 0.40 17.97
N LEU A 88 -2.02 1.32 18.90
CA LEU A 88 -2.03 2.77 18.64
C LEU A 88 -1.09 3.24 17.51
N HIS A 89 -0.02 2.47 17.25
CA HIS A 89 1.06 2.77 16.32
C HIS A 89 1.50 1.58 15.46
N ASP A 90 0.69 0.53 15.32
CA ASP A 90 1.10 -0.68 14.58
C ASP A 90 1.46 -0.41 13.11
N VAL A 91 0.77 0.51 12.45
CA VAL A 91 1.06 0.90 11.07
C VAL A 91 2.39 1.64 10.99
N GLU A 92 2.62 2.63 11.86
CA GLU A 92 3.89 3.33 12.00
C GLU A 92 5.03 2.34 12.26
N ASP A 93 4.86 1.45 13.23
CA ASP A 93 5.85 0.44 13.63
C ASP A 93 6.16 -0.51 12.48
N THR A 94 5.15 -0.94 11.73
CA THR A 94 5.32 -1.81 10.55
C THR A 94 6.17 -1.13 9.49
N ILE A 95 5.91 0.15 9.20
CA ILE A 95 6.69 0.95 8.24
C ILE A 95 8.13 1.15 8.76
N ILE A 96 8.30 1.51 10.03
CA ILE A 96 9.63 1.68 10.64
C ILE A 96 10.44 0.38 10.57
N GLN A 97 9.83 -0.76 10.90
CA GLN A 97 10.47 -2.06 10.84
C GLN A 97 10.89 -2.42 9.40
N PHE A 98 10.06 -2.11 8.41
CA PHE A 98 10.41 -2.28 7.01
C PHE A 98 11.61 -1.40 6.62
N ILE A 99 11.58 -0.11 6.93
CA ILE A 99 12.70 0.81 6.65
C ILE A 99 13.98 0.34 7.34
N ARG A 100 13.92 -0.11 8.60
CA ARG A 100 15.08 -0.67 9.32
C ARG A 100 15.63 -1.92 8.66
N LYS A 101 14.79 -2.81 8.12
CA LYS A 101 15.23 -3.97 7.32
C LYS A 101 15.86 -3.56 5.99
N LEU A 102 15.49 -2.40 5.45
CA LEU A 102 16.06 -1.84 4.22
C LEU A 102 17.38 -1.08 4.46
N LYS A 103 17.57 -0.41 5.61
CA LYS A 103 18.77 0.39 5.94
C LYS A 103 20.10 -0.30 5.57
N PRO A 104 20.35 -1.59 5.92
CA PRO A 104 21.60 -2.26 5.59
C PRO A 104 21.81 -2.51 4.09
N LYS A 105 20.74 -2.44 3.28
CA LYS A 105 20.76 -2.69 1.85
C LYS A 105 20.77 -1.41 1.03
N LEU A 106 20.41 -0.27 1.64
CA LEU A 106 20.25 1.02 0.98
C LEU A 106 21.50 1.48 0.21
N ASP A 107 22.71 1.20 0.71
CA ASP A 107 23.97 1.52 0.00
C ASP A 107 24.12 0.78 -1.35
N ARG A 108 23.39 -0.33 -1.53
CA ARG A 108 23.36 -1.15 -2.75
C ARG A 108 22.12 -0.88 -3.62
N LEU A 109 21.16 -0.14 -3.10
CA LEU A 109 19.91 0.19 -3.78
C LEU A 109 20.07 1.52 -4.50
N GLU A 110 19.31 1.71 -5.57
CA GLU A 110 19.21 3.03 -6.17
C GLU A 110 18.62 4.05 -5.18
N SER A 111 19.03 5.31 -5.33
CA SER A 111 18.40 6.41 -4.60
C SER A 111 16.88 6.38 -4.83
N ARG A 112 16.12 6.42 -3.72
CA ARG A 112 14.65 6.31 -3.72
C ARG A 112 14.12 5.01 -4.34
N TRP A 113 14.74 3.88 -4.00
CA TRP A 113 14.31 2.56 -4.47
C TRP A 113 12.84 2.22 -4.13
N PHE A 114 12.33 2.65 -2.98
CA PHE A 114 10.94 2.41 -2.58
C PHE A 114 10.30 3.70 -2.06
N SER A 115 9.10 4.01 -2.54
CA SER A 115 8.29 5.13 -2.06
C SER A 115 6.92 4.64 -1.60
N ILE A 116 6.38 5.24 -0.53
CA ILE A 116 5.02 5.01 -0.05
C ILE A 116 4.28 6.33 -0.17
N GLN A 117 3.08 6.31 -0.75
CA GLN A 117 2.22 7.48 -0.87
C GLN A 117 0.82 7.14 -0.35
N PHE A 118 0.34 7.91 0.62
CA PHE A 118 -1.05 7.83 1.07
C PHE A 118 -1.89 8.86 0.29
N VAL A 119 -2.99 8.41 -0.31
CA VAL A 119 -4.01 9.26 -0.93
C VAL A 119 -5.28 9.11 -0.09
N SER A 120 -5.59 10.16 0.66
CA SER A 120 -6.72 10.16 1.59
C SER A 120 -8.03 10.49 0.87
N PHE A 121 -9.08 9.71 1.15
CA PHE A 121 -10.44 10.01 0.77
C PHE A 121 -11.32 10.00 2.03
N GLY A 122 -11.81 11.17 2.43
CA GLY A 122 -12.61 11.30 3.65
C GLY A 122 -12.26 12.55 4.43
N ASN A 123 -13.02 12.81 5.49
CA ASN A 123 -12.94 14.02 6.30
C ASN A 123 -12.89 13.73 7.81
N CYS A 124 -12.65 12.48 8.18
CA CYS A 124 -12.47 12.11 9.58
C CYS A 124 -11.18 12.74 10.13
N LYS A 125 -11.32 13.65 11.10
CA LYS A 125 -10.19 14.40 11.67
C LYS A 125 -9.12 13.48 12.26
N GLU A 126 -9.51 12.47 13.05
CA GLU A 126 -8.56 11.52 13.66
C GLU A 126 -7.76 10.76 12.60
N ALA A 127 -8.42 10.32 11.53
CA ALA A 127 -7.78 9.61 10.44
C ALA A 127 -6.79 10.49 9.68
N LEU A 128 -7.15 11.75 9.44
CA LEU A 128 -6.25 12.74 8.80
C LEU A 128 -5.06 13.08 9.70
N GLU A 129 -5.27 13.26 11.01
CA GLU A 129 -4.18 13.51 11.97
C GLU A 129 -3.20 12.31 12.04
N ARG A 130 -3.72 11.08 11.94
CA ARG A 130 -2.88 9.87 11.83
C ARG A 130 -2.03 9.89 10.55
N LEU A 131 -2.62 10.21 9.40
CA LEU A 131 -1.90 10.31 8.13
C LEU A 131 -0.85 11.43 8.13
N GLU A 132 -1.18 12.59 8.74
CA GLU A 132 -0.24 13.70 8.91
C GLU A 132 0.92 13.32 9.84
N ARG A 133 0.65 12.56 10.90
CA ARG A 133 1.69 12.04 11.79
C ARG A 133 2.64 11.09 11.06
N LEU A 134 2.11 10.21 10.19
CA LEU A 134 2.94 9.35 9.35
C LEU A 134 3.88 10.17 8.46
N ASP A 135 3.39 11.24 7.84
CA ASP A 135 4.20 12.06 6.94
C ASP A 135 5.27 12.90 7.68
N ASN A 136 4.88 13.55 8.79
CA ASN A 136 5.72 14.56 9.45
C ASN A 136 6.53 14.06 10.66
N LYS A 137 6.14 12.93 11.27
CA LYS A 137 6.63 12.51 12.60
C LYS A 137 7.12 11.05 12.64
N LEU A 138 7.34 10.42 11.48
CA LEU A 138 7.96 9.10 11.42
C LEU A 138 9.44 9.18 11.83
N GLU A 139 9.73 8.95 13.11
CA GLU A 139 11.09 8.88 13.62
C GLU A 139 11.72 7.51 13.33
N THR A 140 12.51 7.43 12.27
CA THR A 140 13.27 6.21 11.95
C THR A 140 14.58 6.19 12.73
N ALA A 141 14.56 5.73 14.00
CA ALA A 141 15.82 5.49 14.74
C ALA A 141 16.80 4.62 13.91
#